data_AF-A0A182F0Z9-F1
#
_entry.id   AF-A0A182F0Z9-F1
#
_cell.length_a   1.000
_cell.length_b   1.000
_cell.length_c   1.000
_cell.angle_alpha   90.00
_cell.angle_beta   90.00
_cell.angle_gamma   90.00
#
_symmetry.space_group_name_H-M   'P 1'
#
loop_
_entity.id
_entity.type
_entity.pdbx_description
1 polymer ?
#
loop_
_entity_poly.entity_id
_entity_poly.type
_entity_poly.pdbx_seq_one_letter_code
_entity_poly.pdbx_strand_id
1 'polypeptide(L)' 'MAQDKGYPPLSRTVEVQIDVVDRANNPPVWDNTGVYGPIYVKENMPVGGKVVSIKASIQFNITFFMSVL' A
#
# COMPACT_ATOMS: atom_id res chain seq x y z
N MET A 1 10.59 -31.59 -8.77
CA MET A 1 11.10 -32.68 -9.63
C MET A 1 10.11 -32.89 -10.75
N ALA A 2 10.54 -32.75 -12.00
CA ALA A 2 9.73 -33.09 -13.16
C ALA A 2 10.21 -34.43 -13.72
N GLN A 3 9.28 -35.30 -14.11
CA GLN A 3 9.57 -36.62 -14.69
C GLN A 3 8.63 -36.87 -15.87
N ASP A 4 9.17 -37.34 -16.99
CA ASP A 4 8.37 -37.70 -18.15
C ASP A 4 7.81 -39.13 -18.06
N LYS A 5 6.92 -39.48 -19.00
CA LYS A 5 6.30 -40.81 -19.09
C LYS A 5 7.04 -41.74 -20.07
N GLY A 6 8.29 -41.44 -20.40
CA GLY A 6 9.11 -42.27 -21.29
C GLY A 6 9.52 -43.60 -20.66
N TYR A 7 10.07 -44.51 -21.48
CA TYR A 7 10.70 -45.75 -20.99
C TYR A 7 12.09 -45.91 -21.62
N PRO A 8 13.18 -45.72 -20.86
CA PRO A 8 13.22 -45.32 -19.46
C PRO A 8 12.82 -43.85 -19.25
N PRO A 9 12.17 -43.51 -18.11
CA PRO A 9 11.73 -42.13 -17.85
C PRO A 9 12.92 -41.23 -17.50
N LEU A 10 12.92 -40.01 -18.02
CA LEU A 10 13.92 -38.99 -17.66
C LEU A 10 13.35 -38.07 -16.57
N SER A 11 14.20 -37.66 -15.63
CA SER A 11 13.83 -36.72 -14.57
C SER A 11 14.85 -35.61 -14.40
N ARG A 12 14.38 -34.42 -13.99
CA ARG A 12 15.23 -33.26 -13.68
C ARG A 12 14.67 -32.46 -12.52
N THR A 13 15.57 -31.89 -11.73
CA THR A 13 15.24 -31.00 -10.61
C THR A 13 15.77 -29.60 -10.90
N VAL A 14 14.97 -28.59 -10.57
CA VAL A 14 15.31 -27.18 -10.68
C VAL A 14 15.00 -26.55 -9.32
N GLU A 15 15.91 -25.71 -8.87
CA GLU A 15 15.74 -24.92 -7.66
C GLU A 15 14.94 -23.66 -7.99
N VAL A 16 13.90 -23.38 -7.21
CA VAL A 16 13.05 -22.20 -7.36
C VAL A 16 13.25 -21.34 -6.13
N GLN A 17 13.82 -20.16 -6.32
CA GLN A 17 13.94 -19.15 -5.27
C GLN A 17 12.64 -18.33 -5.24
N ILE A 18 12.01 -18.27 -4.07
CA ILE A 18 10.80 -17.49 -3.83
C ILE A 18 11.18 -16.36 -2.88
N ASP A 19 11.28 -15.15 -3.44
CA ASP A 19 11.44 -13.95 -2.64
C ASP A 19 10.07 -13.46 -2.18
N VAL A 20 9.78 -13.69 -0.90
CA VAL A 20 8.58 -13.14 -0.26
C VAL A 20 8.87 -11.68 0.08
N VAL A 21 8.51 -10.79 -0.85
CA VAL A 21 8.53 -9.35 -0.61
C VAL A 21 7.26 -8.98 0.13
N ASP A 22 7.37 -8.63 1.41
CA ASP A 22 6.30 -7.96 2.13
C ASP A 22 6.10 -6.58 1.49
N ARG A 23 5.13 -6.50 0.56
CA ARG A 23 4.62 -5.20 0.14
C ARG A 23 3.93 -4.64 1.36
N ALA A 24 4.64 -3.80 2.10
CA ALA A 24 4.10 -3.00 3.18
C ALA A 24 2.93 -2.15 2.66
N ASN A 25 1.75 -2.78 2.58
CA ASN A 25 0.48 -2.16 2.35
C ASN A 25 0.15 -1.41 3.64
N ASN A 26 0.78 -0.25 3.82
CA ASN A 26 0.42 0.68 4.89
C ASN A 26 -0.63 1.64 4.31
N PRO A 27 -1.93 1.31 4.39
CA PRO A 27 -2.97 2.24 3.98
C PRO A 27 -2.83 3.55 4.78
N PRO A 28 -3.18 4.71 4.19
CA PRO A 28 -3.11 5.97 4.89
C PRO A 28 -3.97 5.90 6.15
N VAL A 29 -3.38 6.30 7.28
CA VAL A 29 -4.08 6.30 8.58
C VAL A 29 -4.62 7.71 8.80
N TRP A 30 -5.86 7.80 9.25
CA TRP A 30 -6.45 9.08 9.64
C TRP A 30 -5.65 9.68 10.79
N ASP A 31 -5.30 10.96 10.68
CA ASP A 31 -4.53 11.67 11.72
C ASP A 31 -5.31 11.73 13.05
N ASN A 32 -6.64 11.64 12.97
CA ASN A 32 -7.54 11.55 14.12
C ASN A 32 -8.20 10.17 14.15
N THR A 33 -7.97 9.41 15.22
CA THR A 33 -8.51 8.04 15.41
C THR A 33 -9.95 8.03 15.94
N GLY A 34 -10.51 9.21 16.24
CA GLY A 34 -11.88 9.38 16.72
C GLY A 34 -12.87 9.82 15.63
N VAL A 35 -14.14 9.95 16.01
CA VAL A 35 -15.19 10.52 15.15
C VAL A 35 -14.95 12.03 15.01
N TYR A 36 -14.94 12.56 13.78
CA TYR A 36 -14.75 14.00 13.50
C TYR A 36 -15.88 14.92 14.05
N GLY A 37 -16.81 14.37 14.83
CA GLY A 37 -17.89 15.07 15.53
C GLY A 37 -18.92 15.72 14.61
N PRO A 38 -20.05 16.23 15.15
CA PRO A 38 -21.00 17.01 14.37
C PRO A 38 -20.34 18.32 13.90
N ILE A 39 -20.36 18.56 12.59
CA ILE A 39 -19.82 19.78 11.98
C ILE A 39 -20.95 20.81 11.90
N TYR A 40 -20.81 21.91 12.63
CA TYR A 40 -21.78 23.02 12.61
C TYR A 40 -21.35 24.10 11.63
N VAL A 41 -22.24 24.43 10.69
CA VAL A 41 -22.00 25.44 9.66
C VAL A 41 -22.94 26.63 9.88
N LYS A 42 -22.40 27.85 9.80
CA LYS A 42 -23.21 29.08 9.88
C LYS A 42 -23.99 29.26 8.58
N GLU A 43 -25.25 29.66 8.72
CA GLU A 43 -26.23 29.83 7.63
C GLU A 43 -25.81 30.81 6.52
N ASN A 44 -24.92 31.77 6.82
CA ASN A 44 -24.47 32.81 5.89
C ASN A 44 -23.01 32.63 5.42
N MET A 45 -22.52 31.40 5.33
CA MET A 45 -21.17 31.17 4.79
C MET A 45 -21.11 31.49 3.29
N PRO A 46 -20.07 32.22 2.84
CA PRO A 46 -19.90 32.52 1.42
C PRO A 46 -19.60 31.25 0.61
N VAL A 47 -19.96 31.28 -0.67
CA VAL A 47 -19.62 30.21 -1.61
C VAL A 47 -18.10 30.05 -1.65
N GLY A 48 -17.63 28.83 -1.39
CA GLY A 48 -16.20 28.50 -1.28
C GLY A 48 -15.63 28.59 0.14
N GLY A 49 -16.44 28.91 1.15
CA GLY A 49 -16.03 28.88 2.56
C GLY A 49 -15.59 27.48 3.01
N LYS A 50 -14.45 27.39 3.69
CA LYS A 50 -13.91 26.13 4.19
C LYS A 50 -14.70 25.66 5.43
N VAL A 51 -15.30 24.48 5.34
CA VAL A 51 -16.13 23.88 6.41
C VAL A 51 -15.32 23.01 7.36
N VAL A 52 -14.47 22.12 6.84
CA VAL A 52 -13.64 21.20 7.63
C VAL A 52 -12.37 20.84 6.85
N SER A 53 -11.28 20.53 7.56
CA SER A 53 -10.03 20.02 6.98
C SER A 53 -9.70 18.68 7.63
N ILE A 54 -9.71 17.61 6.86
CA ILE A 54 -9.37 16.26 7.33
C ILE A 54 -8.03 15.87 6.72
N LYS A 55 -7.18 15.22 7.50
CA LYS A 55 -5.85 14.79 7.08
C LYS A 55 -5.65 13.31 7.39
N ALA A 56 -5.07 12.61 6.43
CA ALA A 56 -4.55 11.26 6.58
C ALA A 56 -3.08 11.28 6.18
N SER A 57 -2.26 10.55 6.94
CA SER A 57 -0.81 10.50 6.72
C SER A 57 -0.39 9.06 6.44
N ILE A 58 0.53 8.89 5.49
CA ILE A 58 1.20 7.62 5.24
C ILE A 58 2.38 7.55 6.21
N GLN A 59 2.48 6.47 6.97
CA GLN A 59 3.38 6.39 8.13
C GLN A 59 4.88 6.33 7.77
N PHE A 60 5.26 6.33 6.49
CA PHE A 60 6.67 6.21 6.10
C PHE A 60 7.06 7.28 5.06
N ASN A 61 7.97 8.17 5.46
CA ASN A 61 8.73 9.03 4.56
C ASN A 61 9.60 8.15 3.67
N ILE A 62 9.14 7.82 2.46
CA ILE A 62 9.96 7.09 1.50
C ILE A 62 10.76 8.10 0.68
N THR A 63 12.03 8.28 1.04
CA THR A 63 13.00 8.99 0.22
C THR A 63 13.55 8.03 -0.82
N PHE A 64 13.21 8.25 -2.09
CA PHE A 64 13.82 7.52 -3.20
C PHE A 64 15.10 8.23 -3.63
N PHE A 65 16.26 7.59 -3.41
CA PHE A 65 17.48 7.97 -4.10
C PHE A 65 17.62 7.07 -5.34
N MET A 66 17.41 7.64 -6.53
CA MET A 66 17.86 7.01 -7.76
C MET A 66 19.22 7.62 -8.13
N SER A 67 20.28 6.81 -8.05
CA SER A 67 21.54 7.08 -8.72
C SER A 67 21.64 6.20 -9.96
N VAL A 68 21.91 6.84 -11.11
CA VAL A 68 22.26 6.18 -12.36
C VAL A 68 23.73 5.73 -12.26
N LEU A 69 24.03 4.49 -12.64
CA LEU A 69 25.34 4.16 -13.20
C LEU A 69 25.24 4.33 -14.72
#